data_AF-A0A955XVX4-F1
#
_entry.id   AF-A0A955XVX4-F1
#
_cell.length_a   1.000
_cell.length_b   1.000
_cell.length_c   1.000
_cell.angle_alpha   90.00
_cell.angle_beta   90.00
_cell.angle_gamma   90.00
#
_symmetry.space_group_name_H-M   'P 1'
#
loop_
_entity.id
_entity.type
_entity.pdbx_description
1 polymer ?
#
loop_
_entity_poly.entity_id
_entity_poly.type
_entity_poly.pdbx_seq_one_letter_code
_entity_poly.pdbx_strand_id
1 'polypeptide(L)'
;MVALTVAAPAYALDLDADGLDDDWEIQYFGNTSPTATQDPDLDGLDNLGEYRLFGNPLQVDTDGDFLTDGEEADLGTRLDVADTDQDGLNDYAEAEIHHTNPLARDTDSGGAEDGAEVLTAGTNPLDRNDDGRDEDRDGL
;
A
#
# COMPACT_ATOMS: atom_id res chain seq x y z
N MET A 1 -34.05 -38.48 -4.56
CA MET A 1 -33.24 -37.33 -4.96
C MET A 1 -32.86 -36.61 -3.69
N VAL A 2 -31.60 -36.70 -3.27
CA VAL A 2 -31.12 -36.06 -2.03
C VAL A 2 -30.70 -34.64 -2.42
N ALA A 3 -31.39 -33.64 -1.88
CA ALA A 3 -31.02 -32.24 -2.06
C ALA A 3 -29.72 -32.00 -1.29
N LEU A 4 -28.64 -31.79 -2.02
CA LEU A 4 -27.36 -31.35 -1.47
C LEU A 4 -27.47 -29.84 -1.27
N THR A 5 -27.82 -29.39 -0.06
CA THR A 5 -27.69 -27.97 0.29
C THR A 5 -26.23 -27.72 0.61
N VAL A 6 -25.49 -27.22 -0.38
CA VAL A 6 -24.16 -26.65 -0.15
C VAL A 6 -24.39 -25.36 0.63
N ALA A 7 -23.85 -25.27 1.85
CA ALA A 7 -23.83 -24.02 2.60
C ALA A 7 -23.06 -22.99 1.77
N ALA A 8 -23.73 -21.90 1.39
CA ALA A 8 -23.05 -20.73 0.84
C ALA A 8 -22.00 -20.26 1.86
N PRO A 9 -20.82 -19.75 1.41
CA PRO A 9 -19.90 -19.09 2.32
C PRO A 9 -20.65 -17.96 3.04
N ALA A 10 -20.21 -17.60 4.25
CA ALA A 10 -20.74 -16.43 4.94
C ALA A 10 -20.42 -15.21 4.06
N TYR A 11 -21.33 -14.84 3.17
CA TYR A 11 -21.30 -13.55 2.51
C TYR A 11 -21.44 -12.54 3.63
N ALA A 12 -20.46 -11.66 3.76
CA ALA A 12 -20.68 -10.41 4.46
C ALA A 12 -21.96 -9.79 3.87
N LEU A 13 -22.82 -9.30 4.76
CA LEU A 13 -24.09 -8.73 4.35
C LEU A 13 -23.79 -7.42 3.61
N ASP A 14 -24.55 -7.14 2.56
CA ASP A 14 -24.50 -5.90 1.79
C ASP A 14 -25.97 -5.49 1.62
N LEU A 15 -26.48 -4.73 2.59
CA LEU A 15 -27.90 -4.50 2.80
C LEU A 15 -28.51 -3.61 1.71
N ASP A 16 -27.74 -2.64 1.22
CA ASP A 16 -28.17 -1.70 0.19
C ASP A 16 -27.63 -2.03 -1.21
N ALA A 17 -26.85 -3.13 -1.32
CA ALA A 17 -26.38 -3.76 -2.56
C ALA A 17 -25.44 -2.86 -3.37
N ASP A 18 -24.60 -2.09 -2.69
CA ASP A 18 -23.67 -1.15 -3.30
C ASP A 18 -22.23 -1.70 -3.42
N GLY A 19 -21.97 -2.87 -2.85
CA GLY A 19 -20.70 -3.57 -2.89
C GLY A 19 -19.79 -3.31 -1.70
N LEU A 20 -20.28 -2.61 -0.66
CA LEU A 20 -19.66 -2.51 0.65
C LEU A 20 -20.27 -3.54 1.61
N ASP A 21 -19.45 -4.06 2.51
CA ASP A 21 -19.94 -4.96 3.55
C ASP A 21 -20.56 -4.15 4.71
N ASP A 22 -21.75 -4.53 5.17
CA ASP A 22 -22.48 -3.93 6.31
C ASP A 22 -21.58 -3.76 7.54
N ASP A 23 -20.74 -4.77 7.84
CA ASP A 23 -19.83 -4.74 8.99
C ASP A 23 -18.77 -3.63 8.86
N TRP A 24 -18.27 -3.41 7.63
CA TRP A 24 -17.31 -2.34 7.34
C TRP A 24 -18.00 -0.98 7.40
N GLU A 25 -19.18 -0.84 6.79
CA GLU A 25 -19.94 0.42 6.86
C GLU A 25 -20.31 0.79 8.31
N ILE A 26 -20.74 -0.18 9.11
CA ILE A 26 -21.06 0.03 10.53
C ILE A 26 -19.79 0.36 11.33
N GLN A 27 -18.65 -0.25 11.01
CA GLN A 27 -17.39 0.04 11.68
C GLN A 27 -16.98 1.51 11.50
N TYR A 28 -17.02 2.04 10.29
CA TYR A 28 -16.55 3.40 10.00
C TYR A 28 -17.64 4.47 10.16
N PHE A 29 -18.88 4.18 9.78
CA PHE A 29 -19.97 5.18 9.70
C PHE A 29 -21.12 4.92 10.69
N GLY A 30 -21.17 3.75 11.33
CA GLY A 30 -22.20 3.39 12.30
C GLY A 30 -23.58 3.09 11.70
N ASN A 31 -23.69 2.99 10.37
CA ASN A 31 -24.90 2.65 9.63
C ASN A 31 -24.56 2.20 8.18
N THR A 32 -25.52 1.62 7.47
CA THR A 32 -25.39 1.07 6.10
C THR A 32 -25.96 2.00 5.01
N SER A 33 -25.74 3.31 5.17
CA SER A 33 -26.18 4.34 4.22
C SER A 33 -25.05 5.03 3.43
N PRO A 34 -23.77 5.04 3.87
CA PRO A 34 -22.67 5.49 3.01
C PRO A 34 -22.67 4.72 1.70
N THR A 35 -22.26 5.37 0.62
CA THR A 35 -22.22 4.70 -0.69
C THR A 35 -20.79 4.37 -1.08
N ALA A 36 -20.60 3.30 -1.84
CA ALA A 36 -19.34 2.90 -2.47
C ALA A 36 -18.58 4.03 -3.18
N THR A 37 -19.29 5.01 -3.76
CA THR A 37 -18.70 6.12 -4.54
C THR A 37 -18.46 7.41 -3.74
N GLN A 38 -18.64 7.38 -2.42
CA GLN A 38 -18.35 8.54 -1.57
C GLN A 38 -16.86 8.55 -1.21
N ASP A 39 -16.31 9.76 -1.10
CA ASP A 39 -14.95 10.05 -0.66
C ASP A 39 -15.09 11.02 0.52
N PRO A 40 -15.16 10.52 1.77
CA PRO A 40 -15.49 11.34 2.94
C PRO A 40 -14.34 12.24 3.44
N ASP A 41 -13.09 11.83 3.27
CA ASP A 41 -11.88 12.55 3.69
C ASP A 41 -11.21 13.36 2.57
N LEU A 42 -11.69 13.21 1.32
CA LEU A 42 -11.33 14.01 0.15
C LEU A 42 -9.88 13.81 -0.30
N ASP A 43 -9.40 12.58 -0.20
CA ASP A 43 -8.02 12.21 -0.49
C ASP A 43 -7.84 11.64 -1.92
N GLY A 44 -8.95 11.45 -2.63
CA GLY A 44 -8.98 10.93 -4.00
C GLY A 44 -9.33 9.45 -4.10
N LEU A 45 -9.52 8.73 -2.99
CA LEU A 45 -9.99 7.34 -2.95
C LEU A 45 -11.44 7.28 -2.44
N ASP A 46 -12.29 6.49 -3.11
CA ASP A 46 -13.67 6.30 -2.66
C ASP A 46 -13.78 5.15 -1.66
N ASN A 47 -14.90 5.08 -0.93
CA ASN A 47 -15.21 4.04 0.04
C ASN A 47 -14.98 2.62 -0.50
N LEU A 48 -15.24 2.39 -1.79
CA LEU A 48 -15.03 1.08 -2.41
C LEU A 48 -13.54 0.78 -2.65
N GLY A 49 -12.76 1.80 -3.01
CA GLY A 49 -11.30 1.75 -3.05
C GLY A 49 -10.71 1.41 -1.68
N GLU A 50 -11.08 2.20 -0.68
CA GLU A 50 -10.74 2.03 0.73
C GLU A 50 -11.02 0.60 1.22
N TYR A 51 -12.26 0.13 1.04
CA TYR A 51 -12.67 -1.21 1.42
C TYR A 51 -11.83 -2.31 0.75
N ARG A 52 -11.45 -2.14 -0.52
CA ARG A 52 -10.69 -3.14 -1.29
C ARG A 52 -9.20 -3.14 -0.98
N LEU A 53 -8.67 -1.99 -0.61
CA LEU A 53 -7.24 -1.78 -0.35
C LEU A 53 -6.92 -1.78 1.15
N PHE A 54 -7.90 -2.06 2.00
CA PHE A 54 -7.78 -2.15 3.46
C PHE A 54 -7.44 -0.82 4.15
N GLY A 55 -7.81 0.29 3.53
CA GLY A 55 -7.66 1.64 4.08
C GLY A 55 -8.73 2.03 5.10
N ASN A 56 -8.69 3.29 5.53
CA ASN A 56 -9.70 3.92 6.37
C ASN A 56 -10.36 5.10 5.65
N PRO A 57 -11.67 5.01 5.29
CA PRO A 57 -12.39 6.02 4.51
C PRO A 57 -12.65 7.36 5.22
N LEU A 58 -12.06 7.54 6.41
CA LEU A 58 -12.15 8.74 7.23
C LEU A 58 -10.76 9.29 7.57
N GLN A 59 -9.69 8.74 7.00
CA GLN A 59 -8.31 9.16 7.18
C GLN A 59 -7.64 9.32 5.81
N VAL A 60 -7.27 10.56 5.50
CA VAL A 60 -6.54 10.96 4.28
C VAL A 60 -5.22 10.23 4.03
N ASP A 61 -4.71 9.49 5.01
CA ASP A 61 -3.38 8.89 5.10
C ASP A 61 -3.47 7.84 6.23
N THR A 62 -3.76 6.60 5.85
CA THR A 62 -4.14 5.52 6.75
C THR A 62 -2.97 5.03 7.60
N ASP A 63 -1.77 4.92 7.02
CA ASP A 63 -0.59 4.41 7.73
C ASP A 63 0.35 5.51 8.26
N GLY A 64 0.15 6.76 7.86
CA GLY A 64 0.85 7.93 8.34
C GLY A 64 2.22 8.15 7.73
N ASP A 65 2.46 7.71 6.50
CA ASP A 65 3.76 7.80 5.83
C ASP A 65 4.00 9.10 5.03
N PHE A 66 2.97 9.95 4.93
CA PHE A 66 2.88 11.21 4.17
C PHE A 66 2.38 11.11 2.71
N LEU A 67 2.07 9.93 2.18
CA LEU A 67 1.24 9.78 0.99
C LEU A 67 -0.24 9.72 1.41
N THR A 68 -1.13 10.25 0.56
CA THR A 68 -2.56 10.01 0.78
C THR A 68 -2.98 8.64 0.28
N ASP A 69 -4.06 8.05 0.79
CA ASP A 69 -4.49 6.72 0.35
C ASP A 69 -4.78 6.71 -1.17
N GLY A 70 -5.28 7.83 -1.70
CA GLY A 70 -5.40 8.08 -3.14
C GLY A 70 -4.06 8.08 -3.90
N GLU A 71 -2.99 8.67 -3.35
CA GLU A 71 -1.65 8.68 -3.96
C GLU A 71 -1.02 7.29 -3.91
N GLU A 72 -1.18 6.57 -2.80
CA GLU A 72 -0.73 5.20 -2.65
C GLU A 72 -1.45 4.24 -3.60
N ALA A 73 -2.76 4.39 -3.78
CA ALA A 73 -3.52 3.62 -4.75
C ALA A 73 -3.02 3.82 -6.19
N ASP A 74 -2.57 5.04 -6.54
CA ASP A 74 -1.97 5.37 -7.83
C ASP A 74 -0.55 4.77 -7.99
N LEU A 75 0.24 4.71 -6.90
CA LEU A 75 1.55 4.06 -6.85
C LEU A 75 1.46 2.53 -6.82
N GLY A 76 0.33 2.00 -6.34
CA GLY A 76 0.12 0.57 -6.11
C GLY A 76 0.75 0.06 -4.81
N THR A 77 1.07 0.98 -3.88
CA THR A 77 1.54 0.66 -2.52
C THR A 77 0.38 0.25 -1.61
N ARG A 78 0.68 -0.01 -0.34
CA ARG A 78 -0.30 -0.50 0.63
C ARG A 78 -0.70 0.61 1.62
N LEU A 79 -1.98 0.98 1.56
CA LEU A 79 -2.59 2.00 2.44
C LEU A 79 -2.36 1.80 3.94
N ASP A 80 -2.16 0.54 4.36
CA ASP A 80 -2.03 0.15 5.77
C ASP A 80 -0.58 -0.12 6.20
N VAL A 81 0.42 0.13 5.34
CA VAL A 81 1.83 -0.18 5.59
C VAL A 81 2.76 0.84 4.95
N ALA A 82 3.32 1.70 5.81
CA ALA A 82 4.17 2.82 5.41
C ALA A 82 5.42 2.46 4.60
N ASP A 83 5.86 1.20 4.60
CA ASP A 83 7.03 0.69 3.88
C ASP A 83 6.59 -0.61 3.21
N THR A 84 6.09 -0.48 1.98
CA THR A 84 5.35 -1.56 1.31
C THR A 84 6.24 -2.76 1.03
N ASP A 85 7.50 -2.54 0.64
CA ASP A 85 8.42 -3.60 0.26
C ASP A 85 9.36 -4.07 1.39
N GLN A 86 9.42 -3.33 2.49
CA GLN A 86 10.12 -3.66 3.73
C GLN A 86 11.64 -3.64 3.58
N ASP A 87 12.16 -2.58 2.97
CA ASP A 87 13.60 -2.33 2.86
C ASP A 87 14.13 -1.30 3.88
N GLY A 88 13.20 -0.59 4.56
CA GLY A 88 13.49 0.39 5.60
C GLY A 88 13.31 1.85 5.20
N LEU A 89 13.00 2.15 3.93
CA LEU A 89 12.45 3.44 3.51
C LEU A 89 10.92 3.37 3.49
N ASN A 90 10.25 4.47 3.82
CA ASN A 90 8.81 4.52 3.66
C ASN A 90 8.45 4.92 2.21
N ASP A 91 7.26 4.55 1.75
CA ASP A 91 6.83 4.70 0.37
C ASP A 91 6.93 6.16 -0.10
N TYR A 92 6.59 7.12 0.78
CA TYR A 92 6.82 8.54 0.55
C TYR A 92 8.29 8.89 0.28
N ALA A 93 9.23 8.41 1.10
CA ALA A 93 10.64 8.73 0.92
C ALA A 93 11.17 8.12 -0.39
N GLU A 94 10.72 6.94 -0.75
CA GLU A 94 11.08 6.30 -2.00
C GLU A 94 10.55 7.09 -3.21
N ALA A 95 9.26 7.40 -3.24
CA ALA A 95 8.63 8.09 -4.37
C ALA A 95 9.13 9.54 -4.53
N GLU A 96 9.18 10.32 -3.43
CA GLU A 96 9.35 11.78 -3.48
C GLU A 96 10.77 12.25 -3.17
N ILE A 97 11.59 11.48 -2.45
CA ILE A 97 12.93 11.91 -2.02
C ILE A 97 14.04 11.18 -2.79
N HIS A 98 13.99 9.85 -2.80
CA HIS A 98 15.04 9.01 -3.37
C HIS A 98 14.76 8.63 -4.83
N HIS A 99 13.49 8.73 -5.25
CA HIS A 99 13.01 8.34 -6.57
C HIS A 99 13.33 6.88 -6.90
N THR A 100 13.25 6.03 -5.89
CA THR A 100 13.29 4.57 -5.98
C THR A 100 11.88 4.01 -6.23
N ASN A 101 11.75 2.70 -6.35
CA ASN A 101 10.48 2.03 -6.56
C ASN A 101 9.96 1.43 -5.24
N PRO A 102 8.89 1.98 -4.63
CA PRO A 102 8.37 1.52 -3.32
C PRO A 102 7.80 0.09 -3.30
N LEU A 103 7.88 -0.61 -4.43
CA LEU A 103 7.45 -2.00 -4.59
C LEU A 103 8.65 -2.95 -4.78
N ALA A 104 9.88 -2.46 -4.67
CA ALA A 104 11.09 -3.21 -4.94
C ALA A 104 12.24 -2.81 -4.01
N ARG A 105 12.51 -3.70 -3.04
CA ARG A 105 13.55 -3.55 -2.00
C ARG A 105 14.96 -3.20 -2.51
N ASP A 106 15.21 -3.33 -3.80
CA ASP A 106 16.46 -3.09 -4.52
C ASP A 106 16.06 -2.59 -5.92
N THR A 107 15.98 -1.28 -6.09
CA THR A 107 15.41 -0.64 -7.28
C THR A 107 16.30 -0.84 -8.51
N ASP A 108 17.60 -0.79 -8.35
CA ASP A 108 18.55 -0.87 -9.46
C ASP A 108 19.08 -2.29 -9.75
N SER A 109 18.71 -3.24 -8.89
CA SER A 109 19.06 -4.66 -8.97
C SER A 109 20.57 -4.92 -8.90
N GLY A 110 21.32 -4.09 -8.17
CA GLY A 110 22.75 -4.27 -7.89
C GLY A 110 23.06 -5.20 -6.72
N GLY A 111 22.06 -5.48 -5.87
CA GLY A 111 22.14 -6.43 -4.78
C GLY A 111 22.32 -5.84 -3.39
N ALA A 112 22.31 -4.51 -3.26
CA ALA A 112 22.00 -3.81 -2.01
C ALA A 112 20.52 -3.41 -1.97
N GLU A 113 19.96 -3.24 -0.77
CA GLU A 113 18.59 -2.76 -0.62
C GLU A 113 18.56 -1.23 -0.54
N ASP A 114 17.57 -0.55 -1.12
CA ASP A 114 17.60 0.92 -1.26
C ASP A 114 17.72 1.60 0.11
N GLY A 115 16.98 1.11 1.10
CA GLY A 115 17.09 1.54 2.50
C GLY A 115 18.43 1.25 3.14
N ALA A 116 19.10 0.13 2.81
CA ALA A 116 20.45 -0.14 3.31
C ALA A 116 21.48 0.86 2.72
N GLU A 117 21.32 1.19 1.44
CA GLU A 117 22.16 2.14 0.74
C GLU A 117 22.02 3.56 1.29
N VAL A 118 20.78 4.04 1.42
CA VAL A 118 20.48 5.39 1.92
C VAL A 118 20.82 5.55 3.40
N LEU A 119 20.38 4.61 4.25
CA LEU A 119 20.43 4.78 5.71
C LEU A 119 21.77 4.37 6.31
N THR A 120 22.50 3.45 5.67
CA THR A 120 23.71 2.86 6.24
C THR A 120 24.96 3.09 5.40
N ALA A 121 24.92 2.81 4.10
CA ALA A 121 26.12 2.85 3.24
C ALA A 121 26.45 4.27 2.75
N GLY A 122 25.43 5.11 2.54
CA GLY A 122 25.55 6.40 1.87
C GLY A 122 25.87 6.28 0.37
N THR A 123 25.44 5.19 -0.26
CA THR A 123 25.53 4.92 -1.71
C THR A 123 24.25 5.37 -2.41
N ASN A 124 24.20 5.27 -3.74
CA ASN A 124 23.08 5.74 -4.53
C ASN A 124 22.18 4.54 -4.92
N PRO A 125 20.91 4.46 -4.44
CA PRO A 125 20.00 3.34 -4.70
C PRO A 125 19.49 3.24 -6.15
N LEU A 126 20.11 4.00 -7.06
CA LEU A 126 19.84 4.03 -8.48
C LEU A 126 21.11 3.75 -9.31
N ASP A 127 22.23 3.38 -8.67
CA ASP A 127 23.49 3.02 -9.31
C ASP A 127 24.08 1.70 -8.77
N ARG A 128 23.59 0.60 -9.33
CA ARG A 128 24.03 -0.80 -9.12
C ARG A 128 25.53 -1.09 -9.02
N ASN A 129 26.39 -0.14 -9.40
CA ASN A 129 27.85 -0.28 -9.36
C ASN A 129 28.44 0.22 -8.02
N ASP A 130 27.68 0.92 -7.18
CA ASP A 130 28.15 1.41 -5.88
C ASP A 130 27.60 0.64 -4.65
N ASP A 131 26.66 -0.30 -4.85
CA ASP A 131 26.12 -1.28 -3.88
C ASP A 131 27.17 -2.12 -3.15
N GLY A 132 28.37 -2.19 -3.72
CA GLY A 132 29.46 -2.97 -3.18
C GLY A 132 29.34 -4.47 -3.46
N ARG A 133 29.93 -4.88 -4.57
CA ARG A 133 30.90 -5.99 -4.56
C ARG A 133 32.08 -5.66 -5.47
N ASP A 134 33.04 -4.93 -4.92
CA ASP A 134 34.43 -4.98 -5.38
C ASP A 134 35.05 -6.34 -5.02
N GLU A 135 34.57 -7.40 -5.68
CA GLU A 135 34.99 -8.79 -5.43
C GLU A 135 36.46 -9.02 -5.83
N ASP A 136 37.04 -8.18 -6.71
CA ASP A 136 38.39 -8.31 -7.24
C ASP A 136 39.40 -7.21 -6.84
N ARG A 137 38.95 -6.13 -6.18
CA ARG A 137 39.77 -5.10 -5.53
C ARG A 137 40.69 -4.32 -6.44
N ASP A 138 40.21 -3.92 -7.63
CA ASP A 138 41.02 -3.14 -8.55
C ASP A 138 40.71 -1.63 -8.57
N GLY A 139 39.65 -1.20 -7.90
CA GLY A 139 39.33 0.22 -7.68
C GLY A 139 39.01 0.99 -8.97
N LEU A 140 38.43 0.31 -9.97
CA LEU A 140 37.89 0.86 -11.21
C LEU A 140 36.41 0.55 -11.38
#